data_AF-A0A7X8QTH0-F1
#
_entry.id   AF-A0A7X8QTH0-F1
#
_cell.length_a   1.000
_cell.length_b   1.000
_cell.length_c   1.000
_cell.angle_alpha   90.00
_cell.angle_beta   90.00
_cell.angle_gamma   90.00
#
_symmetry.space_group_name_H-M   'P 1'
#
loop_
_entity.id
_entity.type
_entity.pdbx_description
1 polymer ?
#
loop_
_entity_poly.entity_id
_entity_poly.type
_entity_poly.pdbx_seq_one_letter_code
_entity_poly.pdbx_strand_id
1 'polypeptide(L)'
;MFLYPINNITSSYYLYFYLKLNEPRLMSLRVGSGLPNIQKKDVYKFEIQLPSFNEQHKITEVLFSAQQEIDLLKQLLSKYQTQKRGLMQKLLTGEWRIK
;
A
#
# COMPACT_ATOMS: atom_id res chain seq x y z
N MET A 1 -13.89 12.57 -11.91
CA MET A 1 -13.87 13.55 -10.80
C MET A 1 -12.88 13.02 -9.78
N PHE A 2 -11.67 13.54 -9.78
CA PHE A 2 -10.63 13.13 -8.85
C PHE A 2 -10.98 13.71 -7.46
N LEU A 3 -10.86 12.91 -6.41
CA LEU A 3 -10.89 13.40 -5.04
C LEU A 3 -9.57 14.13 -4.81
N TYR A 4 -9.47 15.38 -5.25
CA TYR A 4 -8.32 16.20 -4.93
C TYR A 4 -8.39 16.53 -3.43
N PRO A 5 -7.29 16.35 -2.68
CA PRO A 5 -7.19 16.97 -1.37
C PRO A 5 -7.44 18.47 -1.55
N ILE A 6 -8.38 19.02 -0.79
CA ILE A 6 -8.51 20.48 -0.71
C ILE A 6 -7.24 20.95 -0.02
N ASN A 7 -6.42 21.75 -0.72
CA ASN A 7 -5.12 22.19 -0.24
C ASN A 7 -5.22 22.71 1.20
N ASN A 8 -4.31 22.25 2.07
CA ASN A 8 -4.22 22.58 3.50
C ASN A 8 -5.35 22.04 4.42
N ILE A 9 -6.27 21.21 3.92
CA ILE A 9 -7.31 20.56 4.74
C ILE A 9 -7.02 19.07 4.95
N THR A 10 -6.58 18.38 3.90
CA THR A 10 -6.36 16.93 3.94
C THR A 10 -5.02 16.56 3.30
N SER A 11 -4.23 15.74 3.99
CA SER A 11 -3.05 15.08 3.43
C SER A 11 -3.47 13.94 2.50
N SER A 12 -2.92 13.88 1.29
CA SER A 12 -3.17 12.78 0.34
C SER A 12 -2.73 11.43 0.90
N TYR A 13 -1.60 11.40 1.63
CA TYR A 13 -1.10 10.21 2.32
C TYR A 13 -2.05 9.77 3.43
N TYR A 14 -2.59 10.72 4.21
CA TYR A 14 -3.55 10.40 5.26
C TYR A 14 -4.80 9.78 4.67
N LEU A 15 -5.34 10.41 3.61
CA LEU A 15 -6.51 9.89 2.90
C LEU A 15 -6.26 8.49 2.34
N TYR A 16 -5.09 8.25 1.74
CA TYR A 16 -4.70 6.93 1.26
C TYR A 16 -4.74 5.87 2.38
N PHE A 17 -4.04 6.11 3.49
CA PHE A 17 -3.98 5.16 4.60
C PHE A 17 -5.34 4.97 5.27
N TYR A 18 -6.13 6.04 5.43
CA TYR A 18 -7.47 5.97 6.00
C TYR A 18 -8.43 5.14 5.14
N LEU A 19 -8.42 5.38 3.82
CA LEU A 19 -9.24 4.59 2.89
C LEU A 19 -8.77 3.14 2.83
N LYS A 20 -7.46 2.90 2.91
CA LYS A 20 -6.91 1.54 2.91
C LYS A 20 -7.31 0.77 4.19
N LEU A 21 -7.25 1.42 5.35
CA LEU A 21 -7.73 0.85 6.61
C LEU A 21 -9.23 0.48 6.54
N ASN A 22 -10.03 1.33 5.90
CA ASN A 22 -11.46 1.13 5.76
C ASN A 22 -11.87 0.41 4.47
N GLU A 23 -10.93 -0.22 3.76
CA GLU A 23 -11.19 -0.94 2.51
C GLU A 23 -12.32 -1.97 2.65
N PRO A 24 -12.41 -2.79 3.73
CA PRO A 24 -13.53 -3.72 3.89
C PRO A 24 -14.90 -3.02 3.91
N ARG A 25 -15.00 -1.89 4.62
CA ARG A 25 -16.22 -1.06 4.72
C ARG A 25 -16.57 -0.40 3.40
N LEU A 26 -15.56 0.00 2.61
CA LEU A 26 -15.78 0.52 1.26
C LEU A 26 -16.26 -0.59 0.33
N MET A 27 -15.63 -1.77 0.40
CA MET A 27 -15.95 -2.91 -0.47
C MET A 27 -17.33 -3.50 -0.21
N SER A 28 -17.90 -3.30 0.99
CA SER A 28 -19.29 -3.68 1.29
C SER A 28 -20.33 -2.76 0.64
N LEU A 29 -19.94 -1.57 0.15
CA LEU A 29 -20.83 -0.67 -0.58
C LEU A 29 -20.97 -1.05 -2.07
N ARG A 30 -20.26 -2.08 -2.53
CA ARG A 30 -20.34 -2.54 -3.92
C ARG A 30 -21.71 -3.14 -4.20
N VAL A 31 -22.26 -2.77 -5.34
CA VAL A 31 -23.54 -3.28 -5.85
C VAL A 31 -23.37 -3.84 -7.26
N GLY A 32 -24.22 -4.82 -7.60
CA GLY A 32 -24.16 -5.56 -8.87
C GLY A 32 -23.45 -6.89 -8.75
N SER A 33 -23.98 -7.93 -9.41
CA SER A 33 -23.47 -9.30 -9.36
C SER A 33 -22.38 -9.59 -10.39
N GLY A 34 -22.41 -8.95 -11.57
CA GLY A 34 -21.45 -9.16 -12.65
C GLY A 34 -20.21 -8.27 -12.54
N LEU A 35 -20.41 -6.95 -12.53
CA LEU A 35 -19.34 -5.96 -12.34
C LEU A 35 -19.64 -5.11 -11.09
N PRO A 36 -19.26 -5.60 -9.89
CA PRO A 36 -19.53 -4.88 -8.65
C PRO A 36 -18.85 -3.52 -8.65
N ASN A 37 -19.62 -2.45 -8.46
CA ASN A 37 -19.11 -1.08 -8.40
C ASN A 37 -19.69 -0.34 -7.19
N ILE A 38 -18.96 0.65 -6.68
CA ILE A 38 -19.45 1.55 -5.62
C ILE A 38 -20.09 2.75 -6.32
N GLN A 39 -21.37 3.03 -6.02
CA GLN A 39 -22.03 4.18 -6.65
C GLN A 39 -21.45 5.48 -6.09
N LYS A 40 -21.38 6.50 -6.95
CA LYS A 40 -20.84 7.82 -6.58
C LYS A 40 -21.51 8.42 -5.34
N LYS A 41 -22.83 8.21 -5.21
CA LYS A 41 -23.63 8.68 -4.06
C LYS A 41 -23.18 8.05 -2.73
N ASP A 42 -22.73 6.80 -2.76
CA ASP A 42 -22.32 6.06 -1.57
C ASP A 42 -20.90 6.44 -1.16
N VAL A 43 -20.03 6.73 -2.14
CA VAL A 43 -18.72 7.36 -1.88
C VAL A 43 -18.88 8.72 -1.20
N TYR A 44 -19.81 9.56 -1.64
CA TYR A 44 -20.03 10.88 -1.03
C TYR A 44 -20.60 10.83 0.39
N LYS A 45 -21.32 9.75 0.73
CA LYS A 45 -21.85 9.53 2.08
C LYS A 45 -20.86 8.85 3.01
N PHE A 46 -19.70 8.45 2.50
CA PHE A 46 -18.70 7.79 3.31
C PHE A 46 -18.00 8.78 4.23
N GLU A 47 -18.27 8.66 5.53
CA GLU A 47 -17.69 9.56 6.53
C GLU A 47 -16.21 9.25 6.79
N ILE A 48 -15.41 10.32 6.78
CA ILE A 48 -13.96 10.28 7.03
C ILE A 48 -13.68 11.07 8.31
N GLN A 49 -13.04 10.42 9.27
CA GLN A 49 -12.48 11.12 10.42
C GLN A 49 -11.27 11.93 9.95
N LEU A 50 -11.38 13.25 10.08
CA LEU A 50 -10.37 14.18 9.60
C LEU A 50 -9.79 14.97 10.80
N PRO A 51 -8.72 14.47 11.43
CA PRO A 51 -8.05 15.18 12.51
C PRO A 51 -7.36 16.44 12.00
N SER A 52 -6.76 17.22 12.91
CA SER A 52 -6.02 18.44 12.53
C SER A 52 -4.92 18.13 11.50
N PHE A 53 -4.60 19.07 10.61
CA PHE A 53 -3.59 18.84 9.57
C PHE A 53 -2.21 18.42 10.14
N ASN A 54 -1.83 18.98 11.30
CA ASN A 54 -0.61 18.59 12.01
C ASN A 54 -0.66 17.14 12.51
N GLU A 55 -1.80 16.71 13.04
CA GLU A 55 -2.00 15.33 13.48
C GLU A 55 -2.02 14.34 12.31
N GLN A 56 -2.66 14.71 11.19
CA GLN A 56 -2.59 13.94 9.95
C GLN A 56 -1.12 13.72 9.53
N HIS A 57 -0.28 14.76 9.57
CA HIS A 57 1.13 14.65 9.23
C HIS A 57 1.87 13.66 10.14
N LYS A 58 1.71 13.79 11.46
CA LYS A 58 2.35 12.87 12.44
C LYS A 58 1.96 11.42 12.21
N ILE A 59 0.67 11.15 11.96
CA ILE A 59 0.18 9.81 11.63
C ILE A 59 0.85 9.31 10.35
N THR A 60 0.87 10.13 9.30
CA THR A 60 1.41 9.73 8.00
C THR A 60 2.92 9.52 8.02
N GLU A 61 3.67 10.25 8.83
CA GLU A 61 5.13 10.12 8.95
C GLU A 61 5.51 8.73 9.45
N VAL A 62 4.84 8.26 10.52
CA VAL A 62 5.05 6.93 11.09
C VAL A 62 4.67 5.84 10.08
N LEU A 63 3.49 5.96 9.46
CA LEU A 63 3.00 4.97 8.49
C LEU A 63 3.88 4.92 7.23
N PHE A 64 4.36 6.07 6.78
CA PHE A 64 5.24 6.16 5.62
C PHE A 64 6.59 5.53 5.89
N SER A 65 7.19 5.78 7.06
CA SER A 65 8.45 5.14 7.47
C SER A 65 8.33 3.62 7.50
N ALA A 66 7.25 3.09 8.09
CA ALA A 66 6.98 1.65 8.09
C ALA A 66 6.79 1.08 6.68
N GLN A 67 6.11 1.82 5.79
CA GLN A 67 5.92 1.41 4.40
C GLN A 67 7.26 1.35 3.64
N GLN A 68 8.14 2.34 3.85
CA GLN A 68 9.49 2.34 3.26
C GLN A 68 10.32 1.14 3.71
N GLU A 69 10.24 0.78 4.99
CA GLU A 69 10.93 -0.40 5.53
C GLU A 69 10.42 -1.69 4.86
N ILE A 70 9.10 -1.85 4.74
CA ILE A 70 8.49 -2.99 4.06
C ILE A 70 8.97 -3.10 2.61
N ASP A 71 9.04 -1.97 1.90
CA ASP A 71 9.47 -1.96 0.50
C ASP A 71 10.95 -2.29 0.34
N LEU A 72 11.80 -1.81 1.26
CA LEU A 72 13.21 -2.20 1.32
C LEU A 72 13.37 -3.71 1.56
N LEU A 73 12.61 -4.27 2.50
CA LEU A 73 12.65 -5.70 2.81
C LEU A 73 12.20 -6.55 1.61
N LYS A 74 11.16 -6.13 0.87
CA LYS A 74 10.74 -6.80 -0.37
C LYS A 74 11.82 -6.76 -1.46
N GLN A 75 12.49 -5.62 -1.62
CA GLN A 75 13.61 -5.51 -2.57
C GLN A 75 14.77 -6.43 -2.17
N LEU A 76 15.11 -6.47 -0.89
CA LEU A 76 16.15 -7.34 -0.36
C LEU A 76 15.81 -8.83 -0.56
N LEU A 77 14.56 -9.21 -0.29
CA LEU A 77 14.05 -10.56 -0.55
C LEU A 77 14.22 -10.95 -2.03
N SER A 78 13.85 -10.06 -2.95
CA SER A 78 14.02 -10.29 -4.40
C SER A 78 15.49 -10.48 -4.79
N LYS A 79 16.39 -9.66 -4.22
CA LYS A 79 17.84 -9.79 -4.43
C LYS A 79 18.35 -11.14 -3.91
N TYR A 80 17.97 -11.56 -2.70
CA TYR A 80 18.38 -12.85 -2.15
C TYR A 80 17.82 -14.03 -2.95
N GLN A 81 16.59 -13.96 -3.45
CA GLN A 81 16.04 -15.00 -4.33
C GLN A 81 16.85 -15.13 -5.62
N THR A 82 17.22 -14.00 -6.22
CA THR A 82 18.05 -13.97 -7.43
C THR A 82 19.44 -14.53 -7.17
N GLN A 83 20.08 -14.10 -6.07
CA GLN A 83 21.39 -14.59 -5.66
C GLN A 83 21.36 -16.10 -5.39
N LYS A 84 20.37 -16.58 -4.64
CA LYS A 84 20.18 -18.01 -4.37
C LYS A 84 20.06 -18.82 -5.66
N ARG A 85 19.25 -18.37 -6.62
CA ARG A 85 19.11 -19.05 -7.92
C ARG A 85 20.44 -19.09 -8.67
N GLY A 86 21.16 -17.96 -8.74
CA GLY A 86 22.46 -17.88 -9.40
C GLY A 86 23.51 -18.79 -8.75
N LEU A 87 23.57 -18.83 -7.42
CA LEU A 87 24.46 -19.72 -6.68
C LEU A 87 24.13 -21.20 -6.93
N MET A 88 22.85 -21.57 -6.86
CA MET A 88 22.42 -22.94 -7.15
C MET A 88 22.78 -23.36 -8.57
N GLN A 89 22.61 -22.48 -9.56
CA GLN A 89 23.00 -22.76 -10.94
C GLN A 89 24.50 -23.12 -11.03
N LYS A 90 25.37 -22.28 -10.46
CA LYS A 90 26.83 -22.49 -10.49
C LYS A 90 27.28 -23.75 -9.75
N LEU A 91 26.59 -24.11 -8.66
CA LEU A 91 26.88 -25.33 -7.91
C LEU A 91 26.43 -26.58 -8.69
N LEU A 92 25.24 -26.54 -9.28
CA LEU A 92 24.67 -27.68 -10.00
C LEU A 92 25.32 -27.91 -11.37
N THR A 93 25.85 -26.87 -12.02
CA THR A 93 26.68 -27.02 -13.24
C THR A 93 28.12 -27.44 -12.95
N GLY A 94 28.51 -27.48 -11.67
CA GLY A 94 29.86 -27.83 -11.25
C GLY A 94 30.91 -26.77 -11.59
N GLU A 95 30.49 -25.57 -12.02
CA GLU A 95 31.35 -24.39 -12.17
C GLU A 95 32.02 -24.05 -10.85
N TRP A 96 31.25 -24.11 -9.76
CA TRP A 96 31.75 -23.94 -8.40
C TRP A 96 31.66 -25.26 -7.65
N ARG A 97 32.78 -25.68 -7.05
CA ARG A 97 32.85 -26.90 -6.25
C ARG A 97 33.09 -26.55 -4.79
N ILE A 98 32.32 -27.18 -3.91
CA ILE A 98 32.50 -27.08 -2.47
C ILE A 98 33.64 -28.06 -2.10
N LYS A 99 34.60 -27.61 -1.28
CA LYS A 99 35.65 -28.46 -0.72
C LYS A 99 35.12 -29.30 0.43
#